data_AF-A0A2G4JN63-F1
#
_entry.id   AF-A0A2G4JN63-F1
#
_cell.length_a   1.000
_cell.length_b   1.000
_cell.length_c   1.000
_cell.angle_alpha   90.00
_cell.angle_beta   90.00
_cell.angle_gamma   90.00
#
_symmetry.space_group_name_H-M   'P 1'
#
loop_
_entity.id
_entity.type
_entity.pdbx_description
1 polymer ?
#
loop_
_entity_poly.entity_id
_entity_poly.type
_entity_poly.pdbx_seq_one_letter_code
_entity_poly.pdbx_strand_id
1 'polypeptide(L)'
;MPAWLNWPPAMSCFTTSAPSFSVNVITTSIAPWGPSWFHFRIASEPLTVTSVMATGPPRPPPSSADNFPAVSLMFRGRSCGPRRPSMVSTQSPRNALPSWAQPNAGTIRTVHTRTNTALRIMSAPCLPRYRQHRCRMPPVMRGSMHTLTILIALVFTLLGAPVAAQAPGMNPADPLGIARVLAAKYPTQPIMSYIPALSWSGSLRLAALTGEAQWRDEAMKDMQTFISGQTPAIAEPYRLTSLAGALAFFDAAELNKNADAGVLAQKVADFITDTPIGTYRFATYWTDDMFMMGSVLSRAGNAAWSPLSTMLTTWANKLQRPDGLFIHASDGPHAWGRGNGFALLGVTEALTHLPASGSTPALLTIYRTHVAALVRHQSDDGSWRQVIDEPASYRELTATAMIVAALARGVAHGWIDRTTYLPIVDKGWAAVAARVMPDGTVRDVCSGTGAGPTKEYYLNRPVVNGADDRGGAMALLAAIEVATLRKGR
;
A
#
# COMPACT_ATOMS: atom_id res chain seq x y z
N MET A 1 -50.66 34.34 -38.68
CA MET A 1 -49.45 34.17 -39.52
C MET A 1 -48.35 33.58 -38.62
N PRO A 2 -47.52 32.66 -39.13
CA PRO A 2 -47.71 31.20 -38.94
C PRO A 2 -46.49 30.54 -38.22
N ALA A 3 -46.30 29.22 -38.02
CA ALA A 3 -47.04 27.93 -38.04
C ALA A 3 -46.18 26.95 -37.19
N TRP A 4 -46.72 26.02 -36.38
CA TRP A 4 -47.22 24.67 -36.70
C TRP A 4 -46.28 23.71 -37.47
N LEU A 5 -46.06 22.53 -36.84
CA LEU A 5 -45.87 21.17 -37.42
C LEU A 5 -44.62 20.82 -38.26
N ASN A 6 -43.83 19.81 -37.79
CA ASN A 6 -43.87 18.44 -38.35
C ASN A 6 -42.86 17.43 -37.71
N TRP A 7 -43.39 16.36 -37.14
CA TRP A 7 -42.94 14.95 -37.36
C TRP A 7 -43.58 14.47 -38.71
N PRO A 8 -43.40 13.25 -39.29
CA PRO A 8 -42.91 11.94 -38.78
C PRO A 8 -41.91 11.31 -39.84
N PRO A 9 -41.76 9.98 -40.12
CA PRO A 9 -42.41 8.77 -39.59
C PRO A 9 -41.51 7.60 -39.13
N ALA A 10 -42.17 6.63 -38.51
CA ALA A 10 -41.61 5.36 -38.07
C ALA A 10 -41.88 4.23 -39.08
N MET A 11 -40.95 3.27 -39.16
CA MET A 11 -41.05 1.85 -39.56
C MET A 11 -39.66 1.25 -39.29
N SER A 12 -39.45 -0.02 -38.92
CA SER A 12 -40.35 -1.15 -38.73
C SER A 12 -39.70 -2.19 -37.81
N CYS A 13 -40.49 -3.12 -37.26
CA CYS A 13 -40.01 -4.17 -36.36
C CYS A 13 -38.96 -5.09 -37.00
N PHE A 14 -37.95 -5.50 -36.21
CA PHE A 14 -37.38 -6.85 -36.31
C PHE A 14 -37.16 -7.43 -34.92
N THR A 15 -37.86 -8.53 -34.66
CA THR A 15 -37.69 -9.36 -33.47
C THR A 15 -36.51 -10.31 -33.67
N THR A 16 -35.52 -10.26 -32.77
CA THR A 16 -34.61 -11.38 -32.54
C THR A 16 -34.66 -11.79 -31.08
N SER A 17 -34.96 -13.07 -30.87
CA SER A 17 -35.20 -13.67 -29.56
C SER A 17 -33.91 -13.75 -28.72
N ALA A 18 -33.94 -13.17 -27.52
CA ALA A 18 -33.01 -13.56 -26.47
C ALA A 18 -33.37 -14.97 -25.97
N PRO A 19 -32.40 -15.87 -25.73
CA PRO A 19 -32.67 -17.15 -25.08
C PRO A 19 -33.04 -16.92 -23.62
N SER A 20 -34.32 -17.12 -23.30
CA SER A 20 -34.85 -17.05 -21.94
C SER A 20 -34.35 -18.23 -21.10
N PHE A 21 -33.40 -17.97 -20.19
CA PHE A 21 -33.05 -18.92 -19.13
C PHE A 21 -34.09 -18.86 -18.02
N SER A 22 -35.01 -19.84 -18.02
CA SER A 22 -35.94 -20.08 -16.93
C SER A 22 -35.22 -20.75 -15.74
N VAL A 23 -34.93 -19.98 -14.70
CA VAL A 23 -34.50 -20.53 -13.41
C VAL A 23 -35.73 -21.01 -12.64
N ASN A 24 -35.93 -22.32 -12.54
CA ASN A 24 -36.93 -22.89 -11.65
C ASN A 24 -36.48 -22.70 -10.20
N VAL A 25 -37.11 -21.77 -9.49
CA VAL A 25 -36.93 -21.60 -8.04
C VAL A 25 -37.71 -22.70 -7.33
N ILE A 26 -37.03 -23.78 -6.97
CA ILE A 26 -37.57 -24.76 -6.03
C ILE A 26 -37.47 -24.17 -4.63
N THR A 27 -38.61 -23.75 -4.07
CA THR A 27 -38.74 -23.36 -2.68
C THR A 27 -38.88 -24.60 -1.79
N THR A 28 -37.80 -25.01 -1.14
CA THR A 28 -37.84 -25.96 -0.01
C THR A 28 -37.70 -25.22 1.31
N SER A 29 -38.77 -25.24 2.11
CA SER A 29 -38.74 -24.76 3.48
C SER A 29 -37.93 -25.70 4.37
N ILE A 30 -37.08 -25.15 5.23
CA ILE A 30 -36.40 -25.91 6.29
C ILE A 30 -36.61 -25.16 7.60
N ALA A 31 -37.37 -25.79 8.50
CA ALA A 31 -37.48 -25.40 9.91
C ALA A 31 -36.47 -26.22 10.75
N PRO A 32 -35.99 -25.69 11.90
CA PRO A 32 -34.74 -26.16 12.50
C PRO A 32 -34.92 -27.38 13.41
N TRP A 33 -33.97 -28.32 13.33
CA TRP A 33 -33.76 -29.38 14.33
C TRP A 33 -32.27 -29.47 14.69
N GLY A 34 -32.01 -29.91 15.94
CA GLY A 34 -30.73 -29.77 16.64
C GLY A 34 -29.59 -30.71 16.23
N PRO A 35 -28.46 -30.66 16.95
CA PRO A 35 -27.17 -31.16 16.46
C PRO A 35 -27.01 -32.67 16.56
N SER A 36 -26.44 -33.29 15.53
CA SER A 36 -25.89 -34.65 15.57
C SER A 36 -24.76 -34.79 14.55
N TRP A 37 -23.66 -35.42 14.99
CA TRP A 37 -22.40 -35.52 14.26
C TRP A 37 -22.45 -36.58 13.16
N PHE A 38 -21.92 -36.27 11.97
CA PHE A 38 -21.71 -37.28 10.92
C PHE A 38 -20.35 -37.13 10.22
N HIS A 39 -19.64 -38.25 10.10
CA HIS A 39 -18.42 -38.40 9.31
C HIS A 39 -18.76 -38.55 7.82
N PHE A 40 -18.02 -37.87 6.95
CA PHE A 40 -18.06 -38.12 5.50
C PHE A 40 -17.01 -39.15 5.08
N ARG A 41 -17.43 -40.17 4.32
CA ARG A 41 -16.57 -40.94 3.40
C ARG A 41 -16.92 -40.52 1.98
N ILE A 42 -15.90 -40.37 1.14
CA ILE A 42 -16.06 -40.11 -0.30
C ILE A 42 -15.90 -41.45 -1.03
N ALA A 43 -16.82 -41.74 -1.95
CA ALA A 43 -16.70 -42.81 -2.94
C ALA A 43 -16.89 -42.21 -4.34
N SER A 44 -16.13 -42.71 -5.32
CA SER A 44 -16.08 -42.16 -6.68
C SER A 44 -16.29 -43.26 -7.71
N GLU A 45 -17.27 -43.09 -8.60
CA GLU A 45 -17.47 -43.93 -9.77
C GLU A 45 -17.33 -43.11 -11.08
N PRO A 46 -16.79 -43.69 -12.17
CA PRO A 46 -16.49 -42.96 -13.40
C PRO A 46 -17.63 -42.99 -14.44
N LEU A 47 -17.77 -41.88 -15.18
CA LEU A 47 -18.69 -41.79 -16.33
C LEU A 47 -17.99 -42.11 -17.66
N THR A 48 -18.67 -42.89 -18.50
CA THR A 48 -18.27 -43.23 -19.87
C THR A 48 -18.77 -42.17 -20.86
N VAL A 49 -17.98 -41.82 -21.88
CA VAL A 49 -18.39 -40.91 -22.96
C VAL A 49 -18.17 -41.56 -24.32
N THR A 50 -19.24 -41.64 -25.12
CA THR A 50 -19.23 -42.11 -26.51
C THR A 50 -19.03 -40.93 -27.45
N SER A 51 -18.17 -41.04 -28.47
CA SER A 51 -17.99 -39.98 -29.47
C SER A 51 -18.72 -40.28 -30.78
N VAL A 52 -19.11 -39.23 -31.50
CA VAL A 52 -19.61 -39.29 -32.88
C VAL A 52 -18.81 -38.29 -33.72
N MET A 53 -18.19 -38.76 -34.80
CA MET A 53 -17.48 -37.90 -35.76
C MET A 53 -18.42 -37.38 -36.86
N ALA A 54 -18.11 -36.20 -37.40
CA ALA A 54 -18.57 -35.77 -38.72
C ALA A 54 -17.41 -35.07 -39.45
N THR A 55 -17.25 -35.36 -40.74
CA THR A 55 -16.11 -34.96 -41.59
C THR A 55 -16.52 -33.95 -42.68
N GLY A 56 -15.59 -33.10 -43.12
CA GLY A 56 -15.77 -32.17 -44.24
C GLY A 56 -14.45 -31.87 -44.97
N PRO A 57 -14.43 -31.74 -46.33
CA PRO A 57 -13.20 -31.67 -47.12
C PRO A 57 -12.70 -30.23 -47.43
N PRO A 58 -11.43 -30.06 -47.90
CA PRO A 58 -10.75 -28.76 -48.03
C PRO A 58 -10.84 -28.09 -49.42
N ARG A 59 -10.39 -26.83 -49.52
CA ARG A 59 -10.13 -26.09 -50.78
C ARG A 59 -8.75 -25.37 -50.79
N PRO A 60 -8.15 -25.06 -51.96
CA PRO A 60 -6.73 -24.70 -52.10
C PRO A 60 -6.44 -23.17 -52.26
N PRO A 61 -5.14 -22.74 -52.28
CA PRO A 61 -4.73 -21.32 -52.30
C PRO A 61 -4.08 -20.83 -53.64
N PRO A 62 -3.95 -19.50 -53.84
CA PRO A 62 -2.93 -18.84 -54.67
C PRO A 62 -1.86 -18.14 -53.79
N SER A 63 -0.54 -18.32 -53.91
CA SER A 63 0.42 -17.99 -54.99
C SER A 63 0.81 -16.49 -55.12
N SER A 64 2.02 -16.15 -54.61
CA SER A 64 3.13 -15.39 -55.28
C SER A 64 2.87 -13.97 -55.85
N ALA A 65 3.77 -12.97 -55.77
CA ALA A 65 5.17 -12.87 -55.33
C ALA A 65 5.61 -11.41 -54.99
N ASP A 66 6.92 -11.22 -54.79
CA ASP A 66 7.74 -10.03 -55.09
C ASP A 66 8.10 -8.95 -54.03
N ASN A 67 9.40 -9.04 -53.66
CA ASN A 67 10.42 -7.98 -53.57
C ASN A 67 10.58 -7.07 -52.33
N PHE A 68 11.69 -7.35 -51.61
CA PHE A 68 12.44 -6.42 -50.76
C PHE A 68 13.24 -5.40 -51.60
N PRO A 69 13.79 -4.34 -50.98
CA PRO A 69 15.20 -4.43 -50.61
C PRO A 69 15.47 -4.12 -49.12
N ALA A 70 16.53 -4.73 -48.59
CA ALA A 70 17.05 -4.43 -47.26
C ALA A 70 18.06 -3.28 -47.30
N VAL A 71 18.14 -2.50 -46.21
CA VAL A 71 19.24 -1.56 -45.96
C VAL A 71 20.02 -2.03 -44.74
N SER A 72 21.22 -2.57 -44.99
CA SER A 72 22.23 -2.79 -43.96
C SER A 72 23.05 -1.51 -43.76
N LEU A 73 23.34 -1.16 -42.50
CA LEU A 73 24.36 -0.17 -42.18
C LEU A 73 25.25 -0.71 -41.05
N MET A 74 26.57 -0.71 -41.29
CA MET A 74 27.56 -1.39 -40.45
C MET A 74 28.70 -0.43 -40.10
N PHE A 75 29.08 -0.38 -38.81
CA PHE A 75 30.30 0.24 -38.24
C PHE A 75 30.51 1.76 -38.48
N ARG A 76 30.96 2.54 -37.49
CA ARG A 76 32.14 2.33 -36.62
C ARG A 76 32.01 3.06 -35.28
N GLY A 77 32.54 2.48 -34.21
CA GLY A 77 32.82 3.21 -32.97
C GLY A 77 34.16 3.96 -33.03
N ARG A 78 34.31 5.00 -32.22
CA ARG A 78 35.60 5.58 -31.80
C ARG A 78 35.47 6.23 -30.42
N SER A 79 36.13 5.64 -29.43
CA SER A 79 36.42 6.24 -28.14
C SER A 79 37.74 7.00 -28.20
N CYS A 80 37.79 8.24 -27.69
CA CYS A 80 39.04 8.95 -27.42
C CYS A 80 38.94 9.68 -26.08
N GLY A 81 39.99 9.51 -25.25
CA GLY A 81 40.11 10.11 -23.91
C GLY A 81 40.59 11.58 -23.91
N PRO A 82 40.90 12.11 -22.71
CA PRO A 82 40.81 13.55 -22.43
C PRO A 82 42.07 14.36 -22.80
N ARG A 83 41.89 15.68 -22.96
CA ARG A 83 42.97 16.67 -22.85
C ARG A 83 42.58 17.81 -21.90
N ARG A 84 43.55 18.16 -21.05
CA ARG A 84 43.72 19.41 -20.27
C ARG A 84 45.18 19.84 -20.50
N PRO A 85 45.61 21.04 -20.09
CA PRO A 85 44.89 22.31 -19.92
C PRO A 85 45.62 23.47 -20.64
N SER A 86 45.09 24.70 -20.53
CA SER A 86 45.89 25.92 -20.67
C SER A 86 45.42 26.99 -19.67
N MET A 87 46.38 27.64 -19.01
CA MET A 87 46.18 28.76 -18.08
C MET A 87 46.40 30.09 -18.80
N VAL A 88 45.75 31.15 -18.34
CA VAL A 88 46.32 32.52 -18.29
C VAL A 88 45.92 33.15 -16.95
N SER A 89 46.81 33.93 -16.35
CA SER A 89 46.62 34.56 -15.03
C SER A 89 46.96 36.05 -15.05
N THR A 90 46.32 36.81 -14.15
CA THR A 90 46.76 38.08 -13.51
C THR A 90 45.78 38.34 -12.34
N GLN A 91 46.09 39.00 -11.21
CA GLN A 91 47.35 39.41 -10.56
C GLN A 91 47.05 39.61 -9.04
N SER A 92 48.09 39.73 -8.20
CA SER A 92 47.98 39.98 -6.73
C SER A 92 49.00 41.05 -6.29
N PRO A 93 48.78 41.74 -5.15
CA PRO A 93 49.77 41.72 -4.05
C PRO A 93 49.14 41.30 -2.69
N ARG A 94 49.78 40.45 -1.85
CA ARG A 94 50.75 40.75 -0.75
C ARG A 94 50.16 41.61 0.40
N ASN A 95 50.33 41.35 1.70
CA ASN A 95 51.29 40.59 2.54
C ASN A 95 50.59 40.23 3.91
N ALA A 96 51.08 39.47 4.91
CA ALA A 96 52.24 38.58 5.15
C ALA A 96 51.95 37.66 6.42
N LEU A 97 52.97 37.10 7.07
CA LEU A 97 52.97 36.31 8.34
C LEU A 97 54.13 36.78 9.26
N PRO A 98 54.25 36.32 10.54
CA PRO A 98 55.05 35.12 10.91
C PRO A 98 54.36 34.21 11.97
N SER A 99 54.43 32.86 11.94
CA SER A 99 55.45 31.93 12.54
C SER A 99 55.87 32.27 13.98
N TRP A 100 56.07 31.36 14.96
CA TRP A 100 56.81 30.06 15.06
C TRP A 100 56.15 29.18 16.18
N ALA A 101 56.43 27.89 16.46
CA ALA A 101 57.02 26.72 15.78
C ALA A 101 56.80 25.44 16.66
N GLN A 102 57.47 24.31 16.39
CA GLN A 102 57.58 23.09 17.23
C GLN A 102 59.04 22.72 17.53
N PRO A 103 59.32 21.69 18.35
CA PRO A 103 60.28 20.66 17.92
C PRO A 103 59.86 19.18 18.15
N ASN A 104 60.57 18.27 17.47
CA ASN A 104 60.30 16.83 17.30
C ASN A 104 61.06 15.90 18.27
N ALA A 105 60.58 14.64 18.40
CA ALA A 105 61.34 13.37 18.24
C ALA A 105 60.44 12.14 18.58
N GLY A 106 60.56 10.93 18.00
CA GLY A 106 61.30 10.48 16.81
C GLY A 106 61.54 8.94 16.78
N THR A 107 61.23 8.27 15.66
CA THR A 107 61.71 6.91 15.24
C THR A 107 61.26 5.69 16.10
N ILE A 108 61.07 4.44 15.63
CA ILE A 108 61.76 3.59 14.62
C ILE A 108 60.77 2.72 13.79
N ARG A 109 61.19 2.30 12.57
CA ARG A 109 60.50 1.35 11.68
C ARG A 109 60.91 -0.11 11.92
N THR A 110 60.04 -1.07 11.57
CA THR A 110 60.48 -2.36 11.02
C THR A 110 59.58 -2.78 9.84
N VAL A 111 60.18 -3.38 8.81
CA VAL A 111 59.51 -3.80 7.56
C VAL A 111 59.45 -5.32 7.51
N HIS A 112 58.30 -5.89 7.14
CA HIS A 112 58.27 -7.21 6.50
C HIS A 112 57.34 -7.22 5.29
N THR A 113 57.91 -7.64 4.17
CA THR A 113 57.21 -7.95 2.93
C THR A 113 56.44 -9.26 3.08
N ARG A 114 55.19 -9.31 2.59
CA ARG A 114 54.53 -10.56 2.20
C ARG A 114 53.81 -10.40 0.87
N THR A 115 54.00 -11.42 0.04
CA THR A 115 53.50 -11.55 -1.32
C THR A 115 52.09 -12.12 -1.38
N ASN A 116 51.45 -11.92 -2.54
CA ASN A 116 50.12 -12.39 -2.93
C ASN A 116 49.71 -13.78 -2.41
N THR A 117 48.49 -13.88 -1.87
CA THR A 117 47.60 -15.03 -2.11
C THR A 117 46.16 -14.55 -2.21
N ALA A 118 45.51 -14.76 -3.35
CA ALA A 118 44.08 -14.47 -3.54
C ALA A 118 43.23 -15.68 -3.09
N LEU A 119 42.16 -15.42 -2.32
CA LEU A 119 41.24 -16.48 -1.90
C LEU A 119 40.36 -16.90 -3.09
N ARG A 120 40.64 -18.07 -3.67
CA ARG A 120 39.79 -18.70 -4.69
C ARG A 120 38.92 -19.76 -4.04
N ILE A 121 37.60 -19.60 -4.13
CA ILE A 121 36.64 -20.66 -3.79
C ILE A 121 36.78 -21.76 -4.85
N MET A 122 37.19 -22.96 -4.43
CA MET A 122 37.32 -24.11 -5.33
C MET A 122 36.05 -24.95 -5.38
N SER A 123 35.50 -25.09 -6.59
CA SER A 123 34.42 -26.02 -6.93
C SER A 123 34.91 -27.48 -6.92
N ALA A 124 34.01 -28.42 -6.63
CA ALA A 124 34.31 -29.85 -6.64
C ALA A 124 34.64 -30.40 -8.06
N PRO A 125 35.46 -31.46 -8.18
CA PRO A 125 35.87 -32.02 -9.46
C PRO A 125 34.82 -32.95 -10.11
N CYS A 126 34.71 -32.88 -11.44
CA CYS A 126 33.86 -33.76 -12.24
C CYS A 126 34.46 -35.16 -12.45
N LEU A 127 33.59 -36.18 -12.48
CA LEU A 127 33.92 -37.55 -12.89
C LEU A 127 33.90 -37.73 -14.43
N PRO A 128 34.59 -38.75 -14.99
CA PRO A 128 34.98 -38.75 -16.40
C PRO A 128 33.94 -39.28 -17.39
N ARG A 129 34.06 -38.83 -18.65
CA ARG A 129 33.26 -39.26 -19.81
C ARG A 129 33.58 -40.71 -20.21
N TYR A 130 32.56 -41.55 -20.36
CA TYR A 130 32.68 -42.82 -21.09
C TYR A 130 32.29 -42.68 -22.58
N ARG A 131 33.03 -43.36 -23.46
CA ARG A 131 32.85 -43.29 -24.93
C ARG A 131 31.67 -44.12 -25.41
N GLN A 132 31.03 -43.65 -26.48
CA GLN A 132 29.99 -44.37 -27.20
C GLN A 132 30.56 -45.56 -27.99
N HIS A 133 29.94 -46.73 -27.88
CA HIS A 133 29.97 -47.76 -28.92
C HIS A 133 28.56 -47.93 -29.51
N ARG A 134 28.44 -47.78 -30.83
CA ARG A 134 27.18 -47.95 -31.57
C ARG A 134 27.02 -49.41 -31.99
N CYS A 135 26.08 -50.13 -31.40
CA CYS A 135 25.49 -51.32 -32.03
C CYS A 135 24.24 -50.90 -32.81
N ARG A 136 24.15 -51.31 -34.08
CA ARG A 136 22.94 -51.12 -34.91
C ARG A 136 21.92 -52.21 -34.57
N MET A 137 20.64 -51.84 -34.45
CA MET A 137 19.52 -52.77 -34.57
C MET A 137 18.53 -52.26 -35.65
N PRO A 138 17.80 -53.16 -36.33
CA PRO A 138 16.92 -52.80 -37.45
C PRO A 138 15.56 -52.20 -36.99
N PRO A 139 14.82 -51.53 -37.88
CA PRO A 139 13.65 -50.73 -37.50
C PRO A 139 12.31 -51.48 -37.71
N VAL A 140 11.53 -51.67 -36.64
CA VAL A 140 10.09 -51.97 -36.73
C VAL A 140 9.34 -51.23 -35.61
N MET A 141 8.19 -50.62 -35.96
CA MET A 141 7.16 -50.05 -35.07
C MET A 141 7.61 -48.96 -34.06
N ARG A 142 7.80 -47.73 -34.57
CA ARG A 142 7.53 -46.51 -33.79
C ARG A 142 6.06 -46.12 -33.94
N GLY A 143 5.34 -45.93 -32.83
CA GLY A 143 4.08 -45.17 -32.84
C GLY A 143 2.99 -45.62 -31.87
N SER A 144 3.19 -45.50 -30.54
CA SER A 144 2.09 -45.46 -29.55
C SER A 144 2.50 -45.06 -28.12
N MET A 145 3.40 -44.09 -27.94
CA MET A 145 3.83 -43.62 -26.60
C MET A 145 4.04 -42.10 -26.46
N HIS A 146 3.55 -41.27 -27.40
CA HIS A 146 3.67 -39.79 -27.28
C HIS A 146 2.32 -39.06 -27.26
N THR A 147 1.23 -39.71 -27.68
CA THR A 147 -0.13 -39.16 -27.64
C THR A 147 -0.78 -39.27 -26.25
N LEU A 148 -0.39 -40.25 -25.42
CA LEU A 148 -1.01 -40.48 -24.11
C LEU A 148 -0.48 -39.51 -23.03
N THR A 149 0.81 -39.17 -23.08
CA THR A 149 1.45 -38.25 -22.12
C THR A 149 0.95 -36.81 -22.24
N ILE A 150 0.61 -36.38 -23.46
CA ILE A 150 0.06 -35.03 -23.72
C ILE A 150 -1.39 -34.93 -23.23
N LEU A 151 -2.20 -36.01 -23.33
CA LEU A 151 -3.58 -36.01 -22.85
C LEU A 151 -3.67 -35.85 -21.32
N ILE A 152 -2.80 -36.52 -20.56
CA ILE A 152 -2.79 -36.42 -19.09
C ILE A 152 -2.39 -35.00 -18.64
N ALA A 153 -1.45 -34.35 -19.34
CA ALA A 153 -1.07 -32.96 -19.07
C ALA A 153 -2.17 -31.93 -19.41
N LEU A 154 -3.06 -32.25 -20.36
CA LEU A 154 -4.20 -31.41 -20.73
C LEU A 154 -5.41 -31.60 -19.79
N VAL A 155 -5.63 -32.81 -19.26
CA VAL A 155 -6.69 -33.05 -18.26
C VAL A 155 -6.36 -32.37 -16.92
N PHE A 156 -5.08 -32.34 -16.51
CA PHE A 156 -4.64 -31.60 -15.31
C PHE A 156 -4.61 -30.07 -15.47
N THR A 157 -4.79 -29.52 -16.68
CA THR A 157 -4.97 -28.08 -16.90
C THR A 157 -6.43 -27.66 -17.14
N LEU A 158 -7.34 -28.63 -17.34
CA LEU A 158 -8.80 -28.40 -17.48
C LEU A 158 -9.58 -28.71 -16.20
N LEU A 159 -9.09 -29.59 -15.34
CA LEU A 159 -9.48 -29.62 -13.93
C LEU A 159 -8.72 -28.51 -13.22
N GLY A 160 -9.30 -27.30 -13.18
CA GLY A 160 -8.74 -26.18 -12.44
C GLY A 160 -8.39 -26.63 -11.02
N ALA A 161 -7.13 -26.42 -10.62
CA ALA A 161 -6.71 -26.67 -9.26
C ALA A 161 -7.72 -26.01 -8.31
N PRO A 162 -8.19 -26.68 -7.25
CA PRO A 162 -9.13 -26.07 -6.34
C PRO A 162 -8.49 -24.77 -5.85
N VAL A 163 -9.11 -23.63 -6.20
CA VAL A 163 -8.72 -22.33 -5.66
C VAL A 163 -8.83 -22.51 -4.17
N ALA A 164 -7.68 -22.62 -3.49
CA ALA A 164 -7.63 -22.96 -2.09
C ALA A 164 -8.54 -21.98 -1.37
N ALA A 165 -9.63 -22.50 -0.77
CA ALA A 165 -10.68 -21.67 -0.20
C ALA A 165 -10.01 -20.75 0.82
N GLN A 166 -9.90 -19.47 0.47
CA GLN A 166 -9.09 -18.53 1.23
C GLN A 166 -9.66 -18.49 2.64
N ALA A 167 -8.80 -18.62 3.65
CA ALA A 167 -9.22 -18.68 5.04
C ALA A 167 -10.16 -17.50 5.35
N PRO A 168 -11.25 -17.72 6.10
CA PRO A 168 -12.12 -16.62 6.48
C PRO A 168 -11.31 -15.59 7.28
N GLY A 169 -11.57 -14.31 7.03
CA GLY A 169 -11.00 -13.23 7.82
C GLY A 169 -11.47 -13.27 9.26
N MET A 170 -10.80 -12.49 10.11
CA MET A 170 -11.08 -12.47 11.55
C MET A 170 -12.47 -11.90 11.88
N ASN A 171 -12.98 -12.30 13.05
CA ASN A 171 -14.30 -11.92 13.53
C ASN A 171 -14.35 -10.42 13.92
N PRO A 172 -15.18 -9.58 13.28
CA PRO A 172 -15.29 -8.15 13.61
C PRO A 172 -15.88 -7.84 15.00
N ALA A 173 -16.41 -8.83 15.72
CA ALA A 173 -16.87 -8.64 17.09
C ALA A 173 -15.73 -8.28 18.05
N ASP A 174 -14.52 -8.82 17.85
CA ASP A 174 -13.35 -8.59 18.71
C ASP A 174 -12.25 -7.77 18.01
N PRO A 175 -12.32 -6.42 18.08
CA PRO A 175 -11.28 -5.56 17.53
C PRO A 175 -9.95 -5.65 18.29
N LEU A 176 -9.96 -6.04 19.57
CA LEU A 176 -8.71 -6.18 20.34
C LEU A 176 -7.98 -7.48 19.98
N GLY A 177 -8.70 -8.57 19.72
CA GLY A 177 -8.13 -9.79 19.12
C GLY A 177 -7.46 -9.52 17.78
N ILE A 178 -8.15 -8.78 16.89
CA ILE A 178 -7.57 -8.36 15.60
C ILE A 178 -6.34 -7.46 15.80
N ALA A 179 -6.39 -6.51 16.74
CA ALA A 179 -5.26 -5.65 17.07
C ALA A 179 -4.05 -6.46 17.58
N ARG A 180 -4.23 -7.47 18.45
CA ARG A 180 -3.13 -8.35 18.92
C ARG A 180 -2.47 -9.11 17.78
N VAL A 181 -3.25 -9.69 16.87
CA VAL A 181 -2.73 -10.43 15.70
C VAL A 181 -1.92 -9.51 14.77
N LEU A 182 -2.35 -8.26 14.59
CA LEU A 182 -1.63 -7.28 13.78
C LEU A 182 -0.36 -6.76 14.49
N ALA A 183 -0.46 -6.40 15.77
CA ALA A 183 0.66 -5.94 16.59
C ALA A 183 1.77 -7.00 16.77
N ALA A 184 1.40 -8.29 16.74
CA ALA A 184 2.37 -9.40 16.76
C ALA A 184 3.14 -9.59 15.44
N LYS A 185 2.68 -8.99 14.33
CA LYS A 185 3.26 -9.18 12.98
C LYS A 185 3.89 -7.92 12.39
N TYR A 186 3.42 -6.74 12.80
CA TYR A 186 3.81 -5.47 12.19
C TYR A 186 4.38 -4.49 13.22
N PRO A 187 5.44 -3.72 12.86
CA PRO A 187 6.08 -3.68 11.54
C PRO A 187 7.04 -4.85 11.31
N THR A 188 7.15 -5.33 10.06
CA THR A 188 8.21 -6.28 9.69
C THR A 188 9.54 -5.57 9.41
N GLN A 189 9.52 -4.26 9.11
CA GLN A 189 10.71 -3.44 8.92
C GLN A 189 10.68 -2.20 9.84
N PRO A 190 11.35 -2.23 11.01
CA PRO A 190 11.34 -1.14 11.98
C PRO A 190 12.24 0.04 11.56
N ILE A 191 11.86 0.74 10.50
CA ILE A 191 12.55 1.90 9.93
C ILE A 191 11.85 3.21 10.28
N MET A 192 12.57 4.34 10.22
CA MET A 192 11.99 5.67 10.47
C MET A 192 11.05 6.09 9.33
N SER A 193 9.75 5.81 9.51
CA SER A 193 8.67 6.14 8.59
C SER A 193 7.31 6.10 9.30
N TYR A 194 6.31 6.79 8.73
CA TYR A 194 4.93 6.77 9.22
C TYR A 194 4.34 5.35 9.30
N ILE A 195 4.84 4.41 8.49
CA ILE A 195 4.32 3.04 8.40
C ILE A 195 4.65 2.24 9.68
N PRO A 196 5.93 2.03 10.06
CA PRO A 196 6.27 1.48 11.37
C PRO A 196 5.71 2.28 12.54
N ALA A 197 5.69 3.61 12.44
CA ALA A 197 5.17 4.44 13.53
C ALA A 197 3.67 4.28 13.79
N LEU A 198 2.85 4.06 12.75
CA LEU A 198 1.45 3.66 12.93
C LEU A 198 1.32 2.31 13.64
N SER A 199 2.20 1.34 13.34
CA SER A 199 2.23 0.07 14.06
C SER A 199 2.67 0.24 15.51
N TRP A 200 3.75 0.98 15.78
CA TRP A 200 4.23 1.27 17.14
C TRP A 200 3.18 2.01 17.97
N SER A 201 2.59 3.09 17.44
CA SER A 201 1.46 3.81 18.04
C SER A 201 0.29 2.88 18.35
N GLY A 202 -0.09 2.02 17.39
CA GLY A 202 -1.12 1.00 17.56
C GLY A 202 -0.83 0.04 18.72
N SER A 203 0.40 -0.45 18.82
CA SER A 203 0.85 -1.37 19.88
C SER A 203 0.96 -0.69 21.25
N LEU A 204 1.38 0.58 21.31
CA LEU A 204 1.35 1.38 22.54
C LEU A 204 -0.09 1.57 23.05
N ARG A 205 -1.00 1.95 22.15
CA ARG A 205 -2.43 2.12 22.45
C ARG A 205 -3.09 0.78 22.79
N LEU A 206 -2.68 -0.33 22.19
CA LEU A 206 -3.12 -1.68 22.53
C LEU A 206 -2.74 -2.03 23.98
N ALA A 207 -1.49 -1.79 24.37
CA ALA A 207 -1.04 -1.99 25.75
C ALA A 207 -1.83 -1.12 26.74
N ALA A 208 -2.09 0.15 26.41
CA ALA A 208 -2.90 1.05 27.24
C ALA A 208 -4.37 0.62 27.36
N LEU A 209 -4.95 0.01 26.31
CA LEU A 209 -6.33 -0.49 26.32
C LEU A 209 -6.50 -1.81 27.07
N THR A 210 -5.48 -2.68 27.07
CA THR A 210 -5.54 -4.07 27.54
C THR A 210 -4.79 -4.34 28.85
N GLY A 211 -3.79 -3.52 29.19
CA GLY A 211 -2.82 -3.81 30.25
C GLY A 211 -1.69 -4.77 29.83
N GLU A 212 -1.67 -5.27 28.60
CA GLU A 212 -0.68 -6.24 28.12
C GLU A 212 0.65 -5.54 27.76
N ALA A 213 1.58 -5.54 28.72
CA ALA A 213 2.90 -4.91 28.62
C ALA A 213 3.71 -5.28 27.36
N GLN A 214 3.58 -6.52 26.87
CA GLN A 214 4.33 -7.03 25.71
C GLN A 214 4.22 -6.14 24.45
N TRP A 215 3.04 -5.57 24.17
CA TRP A 215 2.84 -4.72 22.99
C TRP A 215 3.57 -3.39 23.10
N ARG A 216 3.66 -2.86 24.32
CA ARG A 216 4.46 -1.67 24.62
C ARG A 216 5.94 -1.99 24.51
N ASP A 217 6.37 -3.09 25.11
CA ASP A 217 7.79 -3.38 25.29
C ASP A 217 8.49 -3.71 23.96
N GLU A 218 7.83 -4.43 23.04
CA GLU A 218 8.36 -4.69 21.70
C GLU A 218 8.39 -3.41 20.83
N ALA A 219 7.34 -2.58 20.87
CA ALA A 219 7.32 -1.29 20.15
C ALA A 219 8.39 -0.32 20.67
N MET A 220 8.60 -0.27 22.00
CA MET A 220 9.66 0.55 22.60
C MET A 220 11.06 0.05 22.22
N LYS A 221 11.26 -1.27 22.16
CA LYS A 221 12.53 -1.90 21.74
C LYS A 221 12.91 -1.51 20.31
N ASP A 222 11.97 -1.54 19.36
CA ASP A 222 12.18 -1.05 18.00
C ASP A 222 12.56 0.44 17.99
N MET A 223 11.82 1.27 18.71
CA MET A 223 12.05 2.72 18.76
C MET A 223 13.35 3.11 19.48
N GLN A 224 13.89 2.25 20.36
CA GLN A 224 15.01 2.58 21.24
C GLN A 224 16.29 2.96 20.49
N THR A 225 16.55 2.39 19.31
CA THR A 225 17.71 2.77 18.48
C THR A 225 17.63 4.23 18.00
N PHE A 226 16.42 4.76 17.79
CA PHE A 226 16.21 6.15 17.41
C PHE A 226 16.21 7.08 18.63
N ILE A 227 15.54 6.68 19.71
CA ILE A 227 15.46 7.44 20.97
C ILE A 227 16.84 7.64 21.59
N SER A 228 17.70 6.61 21.58
CA SER A 228 19.08 6.70 22.06
C SER A 228 20.03 7.46 21.13
N GLY A 229 19.59 7.84 19.92
CA GLY A 229 20.43 8.47 18.90
C GLY A 229 21.42 7.53 18.20
N GLN A 230 21.38 6.21 18.45
CA GLN A 230 22.19 5.22 17.73
C GLN A 230 21.88 5.21 16.23
N THR A 231 20.60 5.38 15.86
CA THR A 231 20.14 5.59 14.48
C THR A 231 19.49 6.96 14.36
N PRO A 232 19.84 7.80 13.36
CA PRO A 232 19.28 9.13 13.22
C PRO A 232 17.79 9.08 12.83
N ALA A 233 16.93 9.69 13.65
CA ALA A 233 15.50 9.89 13.31
C ALA A 233 15.27 11.00 12.26
N ILE A 234 16.24 11.89 12.08
CA ILE A 234 16.28 12.92 11.03
C ILE A 234 17.48 12.59 10.15
N ALA A 235 17.23 12.12 8.93
CA ALA A 235 18.25 11.63 8.02
C ALA A 235 17.94 12.00 6.57
N GLU A 236 18.99 12.10 5.74
CA GLU A 236 18.85 12.37 4.31
C GLU A 236 18.58 11.09 3.50
N PRO A 237 17.80 11.17 2.40
CA PRO A 237 17.09 12.36 1.92
C PRO A 237 15.85 12.67 2.77
N TYR A 238 15.70 13.91 3.21
CA TYR A 238 14.57 14.33 4.04
C TYR A 238 13.24 14.15 3.29
N ARG A 239 12.30 13.44 3.91
CA ARG A 239 10.95 13.18 3.37
C ARG A 239 9.94 13.28 4.51
N LEU A 240 8.80 13.92 4.26
CA LEU A 240 7.71 13.96 5.24
C LEU A 240 7.24 12.55 5.65
N THR A 241 7.26 11.58 4.73
CA THR A 241 6.94 10.18 5.04
C THR A 241 7.91 9.52 6.03
N SER A 242 9.17 9.96 6.10
CA SER A 242 10.13 9.51 7.10
C SER A 242 9.99 10.28 8.42
N LEU A 243 9.91 11.61 8.35
CA LEU A 243 9.79 12.49 9.52
C LEU A 243 8.47 12.24 10.29
N ALA A 244 7.40 11.86 9.59
CA ALA A 244 6.13 11.44 10.18
C ALA A 244 6.25 10.21 11.11
N GLY A 245 7.37 9.48 11.07
CA GLY A 245 7.67 8.44 12.07
C GLY A 245 7.67 8.97 13.52
N ALA A 246 7.89 10.28 13.72
CA ALA A 246 7.89 10.91 15.03
C ALA A 246 6.53 10.89 15.76
N LEU A 247 5.42 10.57 15.07
CA LEU A 247 4.10 10.41 15.72
C LEU A 247 4.16 9.37 16.85
N ALA A 248 4.92 8.28 16.68
CA ALA A 248 5.04 7.22 17.68
C ALA A 248 5.87 7.65 18.90
N PHE A 249 6.79 8.59 18.74
CA PHE A 249 7.59 9.13 19.85
C PHE A 249 6.77 10.04 20.76
N PHE A 250 5.80 10.79 20.20
CA PHE A 250 4.82 11.51 21.01
C PHE A 250 3.92 10.54 21.80
N ASP A 251 3.40 9.49 21.16
CA ASP A 251 2.60 8.47 21.86
C ASP A 251 3.43 7.74 22.94
N ALA A 252 4.73 7.50 22.71
CA ALA A 252 5.64 6.95 23.72
C ALA A 252 5.86 7.92 24.90
N ALA A 253 5.95 9.23 24.63
CA ALA A 253 6.04 10.25 25.67
C ALA A 253 4.74 10.34 26.49
N GLU A 254 3.58 10.32 25.84
CA GLU A 254 2.29 10.46 26.51
C GLU A 254 1.87 9.18 27.26
N LEU A 255 1.90 8.02 26.60
CA LEU A 255 1.37 6.76 27.13
C LEU A 255 2.37 6.06 28.07
N ASN A 256 3.68 6.11 27.75
CA ASN A 256 4.72 5.42 28.53
C ASN A 256 5.53 6.35 29.43
N LYS A 257 5.28 7.66 29.39
CA LYS A 257 6.04 8.70 30.13
C LYS A 257 7.53 8.74 29.76
N ASN A 258 7.87 8.40 28.52
CA ASN A 258 9.24 8.45 28.02
C ASN A 258 9.61 9.89 27.59
N ALA A 259 10.33 10.61 28.46
CA ALA A 259 10.72 12.00 28.20
C ALA A 259 11.66 12.16 26.99
N ASP A 260 12.61 11.24 26.80
CA ASP A 260 13.59 11.30 25.70
C ASP A 260 12.91 11.16 24.33
N ALA A 261 11.90 10.28 24.24
CA ALA A 261 11.04 10.18 23.06
C ALA A 261 10.31 11.50 22.77
N GLY A 262 9.80 12.18 23.81
CA GLY A 262 9.17 13.49 23.68
C GLY A 262 10.12 14.58 23.16
N VAL A 263 11.35 14.62 23.68
CA VAL A 263 12.40 15.53 23.20
C VAL A 263 12.76 15.24 21.74
N LEU A 264 12.87 13.97 21.36
CA LEU A 264 13.12 13.57 19.96
C LEU A 264 11.96 13.94 19.04
N ALA A 265 10.71 13.73 19.48
CA ALA A 265 9.51 14.08 18.74
C ALA A 265 9.43 15.58 18.45
N GLN A 266 9.67 16.41 19.47
CA GLN A 266 9.70 17.86 19.33
C GLN A 266 10.79 18.31 18.37
N LYS A 267 12.01 17.75 18.48
CA LYS A 267 13.12 18.05 17.55
C LYS A 267 12.77 17.76 16.09
N VAL A 268 11.99 16.71 15.81
CA VAL A 268 11.50 16.41 14.45
C VAL A 268 10.43 17.42 14.01
N ALA A 269 9.51 17.80 14.90
CA ALA A 269 8.51 18.82 14.61
C ALA A 269 9.15 20.17 14.28
N ASP A 270 10.07 20.64 15.12
CA ASP A 270 10.82 21.88 14.93
C ASP A 270 11.57 21.88 13.59
N PHE A 271 12.19 20.74 13.22
CA PHE A 271 12.86 20.58 11.93
C PHE A 271 11.92 20.66 10.73
N ILE A 272 10.67 20.19 10.85
CA ILE A 272 9.63 20.37 9.82
C ILE A 272 9.22 21.85 9.71
N THR A 273 9.14 22.58 10.84
CA THR A 273 8.58 23.94 10.91
C THR A 273 9.58 25.10 10.91
N ASP A 274 10.88 24.85 10.86
CA ASP A 274 11.94 25.88 10.70
C ASP A 274 11.97 26.46 9.26
N THR A 275 10.82 26.92 8.78
CA THR A 275 10.63 27.74 7.58
C THR A 275 9.50 28.74 7.81
N PRO A 276 9.45 29.85 7.04
CA PRO A 276 8.32 30.80 7.11
C PRO A 276 6.96 30.12 6.97
N ILE A 277 5.97 30.58 7.72
CA ILE A 277 4.57 30.07 7.66
C ILE A 277 4.07 30.15 6.21
N GLY A 278 3.41 29.09 5.74
CA GLY A 278 3.00 28.95 4.34
C GLY A 278 4.05 28.34 3.42
N THR A 279 5.30 28.18 3.88
CA THR A 279 6.34 27.38 3.21
C THR A 279 6.64 26.13 4.05
N TYR A 280 6.56 24.96 3.41
CA TYR A 280 6.66 23.67 4.10
C TYR A 280 7.77 22.84 3.47
N ARG A 281 8.80 22.51 4.26
CA ARG A 281 9.94 21.73 3.75
C ARG A 281 9.49 20.33 3.36
N PHE A 282 10.04 19.84 2.24
CA PHE A 282 9.86 18.48 1.74
C PHE A 282 8.40 18.10 1.38
N ALA A 283 7.49 19.09 1.32
CA ALA A 283 6.11 18.90 0.92
C ALA A 283 6.01 18.54 -0.58
N THR A 284 5.19 17.54 -0.86
CA THR A 284 4.82 17.08 -2.20
C THR A 284 3.59 17.82 -2.75
N TYR A 285 2.87 18.54 -1.89
CA TYR A 285 1.56 19.16 -2.15
C TYR A 285 0.46 18.13 -2.43
N TRP A 286 0.66 16.89 -1.97
CA TRP A 286 -0.32 15.79 -2.07
C TRP A 286 -1.13 15.69 -0.78
N THR A 287 -2.26 14.98 -0.83
CA THR A 287 -3.07 14.63 0.34
C THR A 287 -2.28 13.90 1.44
N ASP A 288 -1.25 13.16 1.05
CA ASP A 288 -0.36 12.41 1.94
C ASP A 288 0.29 13.34 2.97
N ASP A 289 0.78 14.52 2.54
CA ASP A 289 1.40 15.52 3.42
C ASP A 289 0.47 15.97 4.55
N MET A 290 -0.85 15.99 4.31
CA MET A 290 -1.84 16.38 5.32
C MET A 290 -1.78 15.45 6.53
N PHE A 291 -1.61 14.15 6.31
CA PHE A 291 -1.37 13.18 7.39
C PHE A 291 0.07 13.22 7.92
N MET A 292 1.07 13.29 7.03
CA MET A 292 2.48 13.25 7.46
C MET A 292 2.82 14.41 8.40
N MET A 293 2.33 15.61 8.09
CA MET A 293 2.52 16.77 8.97
C MET A 293 1.45 16.84 10.07
N GLY A 294 0.20 16.46 9.78
CA GLY A 294 -0.88 16.48 10.77
C GLY A 294 -0.62 15.57 11.96
N SER A 295 -0.06 14.38 11.74
CA SER A 295 0.27 13.42 12.81
C SER A 295 1.39 13.93 13.74
N VAL A 296 2.35 14.71 13.25
CA VAL A 296 3.47 15.24 14.05
C VAL A 296 3.12 16.61 14.65
N LEU A 297 2.72 17.58 13.83
CA LEU A 297 2.58 18.98 14.22
C LEU A 297 1.36 19.26 15.12
N SER A 298 0.35 18.38 15.12
CA SER A 298 -0.78 18.49 16.05
C SER A 298 -0.37 18.21 17.49
N ARG A 299 0.62 17.31 17.68
CA ARG A 299 1.14 16.90 18.99
C ARG A 299 2.26 17.81 19.51
N ALA A 300 2.94 18.54 18.62
CA ALA A 300 4.08 19.42 18.92
C ALA A 300 3.74 20.78 19.58
N GLY A 301 2.50 20.97 20.03
CA GLY A 301 2.06 22.14 20.78
C GLY A 301 1.93 23.45 19.99
N ASN A 302 1.61 24.52 20.73
CA ASN A 302 1.09 25.80 20.22
C ASN A 302 1.87 26.40 19.02
N ALA A 303 3.20 26.31 19.03
CA ALA A 303 4.05 26.90 17.98
C ALA A 303 3.83 26.23 16.61
N ALA A 304 3.57 24.92 16.59
CA ALA A 304 3.33 24.14 15.38
C ALA A 304 1.88 24.20 14.88
N TRP A 305 0.91 24.52 15.76
CA TRP A 305 -0.52 24.51 15.45
C TRP A 305 -0.96 25.57 14.43
N SER A 306 -0.37 26.77 14.44
CA SER A 306 -0.68 27.81 13.45
C SER A 306 -0.17 27.46 12.04
N PRO A 307 1.12 27.07 11.86
CA PRO A 307 1.61 26.46 10.62
C PRO A 307 0.75 25.29 10.14
N LEU A 308 0.41 24.35 11.02
CA LEU A 308 -0.41 23.18 10.66
C LEU A 308 -1.81 23.58 10.17
N SER A 309 -2.49 24.47 10.91
CA SER A 309 -3.83 24.94 10.56
C SER A 309 -3.83 25.63 9.19
N THR A 310 -2.80 26.44 8.94
CA THR A 310 -2.61 27.15 7.67
C THR A 310 -2.37 26.16 6.53
N MET A 311 -1.56 25.13 6.75
CA MET A 311 -1.30 24.09 5.75
C MET A 311 -2.58 23.32 5.41
N LEU A 312 -3.27 22.76 6.41
CA LEU A 312 -4.45 21.93 6.21
C LEU A 312 -5.59 22.68 5.52
N THR A 313 -5.86 23.93 5.92
CA THR A 313 -6.87 24.76 5.25
C THR A 313 -6.46 25.12 3.81
N THR A 314 -5.19 25.43 3.57
CA THR A 314 -4.69 25.73 2.21
C THR A 314 -4.75 24.51 1.31
N TRP A 315 -4.44 23.31 1.81
CA TRP A 315 -4.49 22.07 1.02
C TRP A 315 -5.94 21.65 0.78
N ALA A 316 -6.81 21.73 1.79
CA ALA A 316 -8.25 21.51 1.60
C ALA A 316 -8.85 22.43 0.52
N ASN A 317 -8.54 23.73 0.56
CA ASN A 317 -9.01 24.69 -0.45
C ASN A 317 -8.49 24.42 -1.89
N LYS A 318 -7.43 23.62 -2.05
CA LYS A 318 -6.86 23.24 -3.36
C LYS A 318 -7.24 21.83 -3.82
N LEU A 319 -7.40 20.89 -2.88
CA LEU A 319 -7.52 19.46 -3.14
C LEU A 319 -8.91 18.90 -2.84
N GLN A 320 -9.74 19.58 -2.04
CA GLN A 320 -11.13 19.18 -1.83
C GLN A 320 -11.98 19.66 -3.01
N ARG A 321 -12.64 18.72 -3.69
CA ARG A 321 -13.60 18.97 -4.77
C ARG A 321 -14.90 19.56 -4.21
N PRO A 322 -15.72 20.23 -5.05
CA PRO A 322 -17.04 20.72 -4.65
C PRO A 322 -18.03 19.65 -4.15
N ASP A 323 -17.84 18.37 -4.49
CA ASP A 323 -18.64 17.26 -3.97
C ASP A 323 -18.16 16.71 -2.61
N GLY A 324 -17.04 17.26 -2.11
CA GLY A 324 -16.43 16.97 -0.81
C GLY A 324 -15.33 15.91 -0.82
N LEU A 325 -15.13 15.18 -1.92
CA LEU A 325 -14.01 14.24 -2.06
C LEU A 325 -12.69 14.99 -2.27
N PHE A 326 -11.57 14.40 -1.86
CA PHE A 326 -10.25 14.94 -2.17
C PHE A 326 -9.69 14.32 -3.46
N ILE A 327 -9.04 15.13 -4.29
CA ILE A 327 -8.07 14.63 -5.27
C ILE A 327 -6.73 14.36 -4.59
N HIS A 328 -5.95 13.41 -5.09
CA HIS A 328 -4.63 13.09 -4.54
C HIS A 328 -3.65 14.28 -4.63
N ALA A 329 -3.56 14.90 -5.80
CA ALA A 329 -2.67 16.01 -6.09
C ALA A 329 -3.20 16.82 -7.28
N SER A 330 -2.76 18.07 -7.45
CA SER A 330 -3.17 18.92 -8.58
C SER A 330 -2.77 18.35 -9.95
N ASP A 331 -1.63 17.64 -10.02
CA ASP A 331 -1.11 16.96 -11.21
C ASP A 331 -1.54 15.48 -11.31
N GLY A 332 -2.26 14.98 -10.29
CA GLY A 332 -2.96 13.69 -10.31
C GLY A 332 -4.38 13.83 -9.78
N PRO A 333 -5.29 14.53 -10.49
CA PRO A 333 -6.56 15.05 -9.97
C PRO A 333 -7.66 13.97 -9.86
N HIS A 334 -7.38 12.87 -9.17
CA HIS A 334 -8.24 11.71 -9.03
C HIS A 334 -8.48 11.39 -7.55
N ALA A 335 -9.70 10.91 -7.22
CA ALA A 335 -10.10 10.60 -5.84
C ALA A 335 -9.54 9.25 -5.39
N TRP A 336 -8.21 9.16 -5.32
CA TRP A 336 -7.48 7.99 -4.83
C TRP A 336 -7.90 7.67 -3.39
N GLY A 337 -8.21 6.40 -3.11
CA GLY A 337 -8.77 5.95 -1.85
C GLY A 337 -7.89 6.26 -0.65
N ARG A 338 -6.61 5.86 -0.71
CA ARG A 338 -5.66 6.14 0.37
C ARG A 338 -5.29 7.62 0.48
N GLY A 339 -5.29 8.36 -0.63
CA GLY A 339 -5.15 9.83 -0.61
C GLY A 339 -6.29 10.50 0.16
N ASN A 340 -7.53 10.06 -0.07
CA ASN A 340 -8.69 10.48 0.74
C ASN A 340 -8.53 10.06 2.22
N GLY A 341 -8.01 8.86 2.47
CA GLY A 341 -7.66 8.43 3.83
C GLY A 341 -6.65 9.36 4.52
N PHE A 342 -5.59 9.80 3.82
CA PHE A 342 -4.59 10.70 4.38
C PHE A 342 -5.13 12.11 4.62
N ALA A 343 -5.91 12.67 3.69
CA ALA A 343 -6.57 13.96 3.90
C ALA A 343 -7.48 13.93 5.14
N LEU A 344 -8.30 12.88 5.25
CA LEU A 344 -9.23 12.72 6.36
C LEU A 344 -8.51 12.51 7.69
N LEU A 345 -7.51 11.63 7.76
CA LEU A 345 -6.71 11.42 8.97
C LEU A 345 -5.91 12.68 9.35
N GLY A 346 -5.31 13.40 8.40
CA GLY A 346 -4.58 14.63 8.68
C GLY A 346 -5.43 15.70 9.37
N VAL A 347 -6.67 15.88 8.92
CA VAL A 347 -7.64 16.78 9.58
C VAL A 347 -8.11 16.19 10.92
N THR A 348 -8.34 14.87 11.01
CA THR A 348 -8.70 14.15 12.25
C THR A 348 -7.65 14.34 13.35
N GLU A 349 -6.36 14.21 13.02
CA GLU A 349 -5.25 14.42 13.97
C GLU A 349 -5.23 15.87 14.47
N ALA A 350 -5.39 16.86 13.57
CA ALA A 350 -5.49 18.26 13.99
C ALA A 350 -6.69 18.52 14.91
N LEU A 351 -7.88 18.02 14.57
CA LEU A 351 -9.09 18.14 15.41
C LEU A 351 -8.95 17.43 16.78
N THR A 352 -8.05 16.45 16.90
CA THR A 352 -7.82 15.71 18.15
C THR A 352 -7.06 16.55 19.19
N HIS A 353 -6.10 17.38 18.75
CA HIS A 353 -5.16 18.06 19.65
C HIS A 353 -5.27 19.60 19.66
N LEU A 354 -5.81 20.23 18.61
CA LEU A 354 -5.96 21.69 18.58
C LEU A 354 -7.10 22.17 19.51
N PRO A 355 -7.00 23.39 20.06
CA PRO A 355 -8.08 23.98 20.85
C PRO A 355 -9.32 24.20 19.99
N ALA A 356 -10.51 24.21 20.59
CA ALA A 356 -11.79 24.36 19.87
C ALA A 356 -11.96 25.73 19.16
N SER A 357 -11.11 26.71 19.45
CA SER A 357 -11.09 28.06 18.87
C SER A 357 -10.18 28.18 17.64
N GLY A 358 -10.09 29.37 17.05
CA GLY A 358 -9.20 29.64 15.92
C GLY A 358 -9.63 28.93 14.64
N SER A 359 -8.74 28.16 14.04
CA SER A 359 -8.99 27.46 12.76
C SER A 359 -9.78 26.15 12.89
N THR A 360 -9.94 25.62 14.10
CA THR A 360 -10.61 24.33 14.37
C THR A 360 -12.04 24.24 13.82
N PRO A 361 -12.90 25.29 13.88
CA PRO A 361 -14.22 25.26 13.23
C PRO A 361 -14.17 25.12 11.70
N ALA A 362 -13.15 25.69 11.04
CA ALA A 362 -12.95 25.53 9.59
C ALA A 362 -12.49 24.11 9.25
N LEU A 363 -11.55 23.56 10.03
CA LEU A 363 -11.11 22.17 9.91
C LEU A 363 -12.26 21.17 10.15
N LEU A 364 -13.14 21.44 11.11
CA LEU A 364 -14.33 20.64 11.38
C LEU A 364 -15.34 20.69 10.23
N THR A 365 -15.43 21.84 9.54
CA THR A 365 -16.26 21.99 8.33
C THR A 365 -15.68 21.18 7.16
N ILE A 366 -14.37 21.23 6.94
CA ILE A 366 -13.65 20.42 5.94
C ILE A 366 -13.88 18.92 6.21
N TYR A 367 -13.69 18.49 7.47
CA TYR A 367 -13.91 17.11 7.92
C TYR A 367 -15.35 16.65 7.65
N ARG A 368 -16.36 17.42 8.07
CA ARG A 368 -17.78 17.06 7.90
C ARG A 368 -18.18 16.97 6.43
N THR A 369 -17.72 17.90 5.59
CA THR A 369 -17.94 17.86 4.13
C THR A 369 -17.29 16.63 3.50
N HIS A 370 -16.08 16.25 3.94
CA HIS A 370 -15.38 15.07 3.43
C HIS A 370 -16.05 13.76 3.88
N VAL A 371 -16.42 13.65 5.14
CA VAL A 371 -17.19 12.52 5.69
C VAL A 371 -18.51 12.35 4.94
N ALA A 372 -19.29 13.43 4.77
CA ALA A 372 -20.56 13.41 4.05
C ALA A 372 -20.40 13.03 2.57
N ALA A 373 -19.22 13.23 1.98
CA ALA A 373 -18.87 12.73 0.65
C ALA A 373 -18.56 11.23 0.68
N LEU A 374 -17.61 10.81 1.51
CA LEU A 374 -17.12 9.43 1.57
C LEU A 374 -18.24 8.42 1.86
N VAL A 375 -19.18 8.73 2.76
CA VAL A 375 -20.27 7.79 3.11
C VAL A 375 -21.19 7.45 1.94
N ARG A 376 -21.33 8.34 0.93
CA ARG A 376 -22.10 8.07 -0.29
C ARG A 376 -21.44 7.03 -1.21
N HIS A 377 -20.14 6.78 -1.02
CA HIS A 377 -19.33 5.87 -1.82
C HIS A 377 -18.99 4.56 -1.08
N GLN A 378 -19.49 4.36 0.15
CA GLN A 378 -19.31 3.09 0.86
C GLN A 378 -19.95 1.94 0.06
N SER A 379 -19.21 0.85 -0.08
CA SER A 379 -19.63 -0.31 -0.86
C SER A 379 -20.71 -1.13 -0.16
N ASP A 380 -21.33 -2.03 -0.92
CA ASP A 380 -22.18 -3.12 -0.45
C ASP A 380 -21.52 -3.96 0.67
N ASP A 381 -20.27 -4.36 0.51
CA ASP A 381 -19.45 -5.07 1.52
C ASP A 381 -18.94 -4.17 2.66
N GLY A 382 -19.21 -2.86 2.62
CA GLY A 382 -18.76 -1.88 3.61
C GLY A 382 -17.42 -1.20 3.31
N SER A 383 -16.68 -1.66 2.31
CA SER A 383 -15.36 -1.11 1.97
C SER A 383 -15.42 0.17 1.14
N TRP A 384 -14.29 0.89 1.10
CA TRP A 384 -14.01 1.92 0.10
C TRP A 384 -13.08 1.37 -1.00
N ARG A 385 -13.04 2.08 -2.12
CA ARG A 385 -12.35 1.65 -3.34
C ARG A 385 -11.01 2.36 -3.52
N GLN A 386 -10.12 1.77 -4.31
CA GLN A 386 -8.86 2.37 -4.75
C GLN A 386 -9.07 3.71 -5.47
N VAL A 387 -10.17 3.90 -6.20
CA VAL A 387 -10.67 5.21 -6.64
C VAL A 387 -12.10 5.34 -6.13
N ILE A 388 -12.33 6.30 -5.22
CA ILE A 388 -13.56 6.37 -4.38
C ILE A 388 -14.83 6.49 -5.23
N ASP A 389 -14.81 7.38 -6.22
CA ASP A 389 -15.95 7.72 -7.07
C ASP A 389 -16.11 6.81 -8.30
N GLU A 390 -15.27 5.78 -8.45
CA GLU A 390 -15.30 4.88 -9.60
C GLU A 390 -15.86 3.50 -9.24
N PRO A 391 -17.12 3.14 -9.59
CA PRO A 391 -17.78 1.94 -9.07
C PRO A 391 -17.06 0.62 -9.37
N ALA A 392 -16.38 0.54 -10.52
CA ALA A 392 -15.61 -0.61 -10.99
C ALA A 392 -14.20 -0.72 -10.37
N SER A 393 -13.75 0.29 -9.60
CA SER A 393 -12.48 0.22 -8.89
C SER A 393 -12.52 -0.84 -7.78
N TYR A 394 -11.39 -1.55 -7.60
CA TYR A 394 -11.29 -2.61 -6.61
C TYR A 394 -11.44 -2.08 -5.17
N ARG A 395 -11.97 -2.93 -4.28
CA ARG A 395 -12.06 -2.64 -2.84
C ARG A 395 -10.65 -2.59 -2.27
N GLU A 396 -10.33 -1.60 -1.45
CA GLU A 396 -8.95 -1.39 -1.00
C GLU A 396 -8.89 -1.25 0.52
N LEU A 397 -8.04 -2.07 1.14
CA LEU A 397 -7.98 -2.23 2.59
C LEU A 397 -7.49 -0.95 3.29
N THR A 398 -6.43 -0.33 2.79
CA THR A 398 -5.81 0.80 3.50
C THR A 398 -6.73 2.03 3.55
N ALA A 399 -7.32 2.41 2.42
CA ALA A 399 -8.36 3.43 2.32
C ALA A 399 -9.52 3.14 3.27
N THR A 400 -10.05 1.90 3.24
CA THR A 400 -11.15 1.48 4.12
C THR A 400 -10.77 1.64 5.59
N ALA A 401 -9.61 1.15 5.99
CA ALA A 401 -9.15 1.19 7.38
C ALA A 401 -8.91 2.63 7.88
N MET A 402 -8.29 3.49 7.07
CA MET A 402 -8.08 4.91 7.41
C MET A 402 -9.39 5.68 7.54
N ILE A 403 -10.36 5.42 6.66
CA ILE A 403 -11.69 6.05 6.72
C ILE A 403 -12.44 5.56 7.96
N VAL A 404 -12.44 4.24 8.24
CA VAL A 404 -13.05 3.67 9.46
C VAL A 404 -12.44 4.25 10.73
N ALA A 405 -11.10 4.38 10.79
CA ALA A 405 -10.40 4.98 11.92
C ALA A 405 -10.84 6.44 12.18
N ALA A 406 -10.85 7.26 11.14
CA ALA A 406 -11.24 8.67 11.23
C ALA A 406 -12.74 8.86 11.58
N LEU A 407 -13.62 8.04 11.01
CA LEU A 407 -15.05 8.06 11.35
C LEU A 407 -15.29 7.58 12.80
N ALA A 408 -14.59 6.53 13.23
CA ALA A 408 -14.72 6.01 14.60
C ALA A 408 -14.29 7.07 15.63
N ARG A 409 -13.16 7.76 15.40
CA ARG A 409 -12.73 8.88 16.26
C ARG A 409 -13.73 10.04 16.21
N GLY A 410 -14.23 10.42 15.03
CA GLY A 410 -15.22 11.48 14.88
C GLY A 410 -16.53 11.23 15.63
N VAL A 411 -17.00 9.98 15.68
CA VAL A 411 -18.16 9.57 16.50
C VAL A 411 -17.81 9.60 17.99
N ALA A 412 -16.61 9.16 18.39
CA ALA A 412 -16.16 9.18 19.79
C ALA A 412 -16.05 10.61 20.35
N HIS A 413 -15.58 11.57 19.55
CA HIS A 413 -15.46 12.98 19.93
C HIS A 413 -16.71 13.83 19.64
N GLY A 414 -17.80 13.24 19.10
CA GLY A 414 -19.04 13.97 18.79
C GLY A 414 -18.94 14.97 17.64
N TRP A 415 -17.91 14.87 16.79
CA TRP A 415 -17.78 15.70 15.59
C TRP A 415 -18.84 15.37 14.54
N ILE A 416 -19.29 14.12 14.52
CA ILE A 416 -20.38 13.56 13.72
C ILE A 416 -21.29 12.73 14.64
N ASP A 417 -22.58 12.63 14.31
CA ASP A 417 -23.56 12.04 15.22
C ASP A 417 -23.47 10.49 15.27
N ARG A 418 -23.62 9.93 16.47
CA ARG A 418 -23.49 8.49 16.68
C ARG A 418 -24.56 7.70 15.93
N THR A 419 -25.80 8.19 15.86
CA THR A 419 -26.93 7.43 15.29
C THR A 419 -26.75 7.19 13.79
N THR A 420 -26.35 8.20 13.02
CA THR A 420 -26.16 8.09 11.57
C THR A 420 -24.86 7.36 11.22
N TYR A 421 -23.76 7.66 11.91
CA TYR A 421 -22.43 7.22 11.48
C TYR A 421 -21.95 5.92 12.13
N LEU A 422 -22.47 5.49 13.30
CA LEU A 422 -22.06 4.23 13.92
C LEU A 422 -22.34 2.99 13.05
N PRO A 423 -23.51 2.84 12.38
CA PRO A 423 -23.75 1.72 11.47
C PRO A 423 -22.77 1.69 10.29
N ILE A 424 -22.36 2.87 9.80
CA ILE A 424 -21.41 3.04 8.70
C ILE A 424 -20.01 2.60 9.14
N VAL A 425 -19.59 2.98 10.36
CA VAL A 425 -18.34 2.54 11.00
C VAL A 425 -18.35 1.03 11.23
N ASP A 426 -19.39 0.46 11.84
CA ASP A 426 -19.47 -0.99 12.10
C ASP A 426 -19.47 -1.81 10.79
N LYS A 427 -20.12 -1.32 9.71
CA LYS A 427 -20.09 -1.93 8.38
C LYS A 427 -18.70 -1.86 7.73
N GLY A 428 -18.04 -0.71 7.79
CA GLY A 428 -16.67 -0.55 7.26
C GLY A 428 -15.65 -1.38 8.05
N TRP A 429 -15.81 -1.45 9.37
CA TRP A 429 -14.99 -2.29 10.23
C TRP A 429 -15.14 -3.79 9.91
N ALA A 430 -16.36 -4.27 9.63
CA ALA A 430 -16.56 -5.64 9.14
C ALA A 430 -15.78 -5.92 7.84
N ALA A 431 -15.73 -4.94 6.93
CA ALA A 431 -14.96 -5.02 5.68
C ALA A 431 -13.44 -5.06 5.91
N VAL A 432 -12.92 -4.40 6.95
CA VAL A 432 -11.51 -4.46 7.38
C VAL A 432 -11.20 -5.82 8.00
N ALA A 433 -12.00 -6.25 8.98
CA ALA A 433 -11.81 -7.53 9.68
C ALA A 433 -11.79 -8.73 8.73
N ALA A 434 -12.71 -8.76 7.74
CA ALA A 434 -12.76 -9.79 6.71
C ALA A 434 -11.50 -9.86 5.81
N ARG A 435 -10.65 -8.84 5.82
CA ARG A 435 -9.40 -8.75 5.04
C ARG A 435 -8.14 -9.01 5.85
N VAL A 436 -8.24 -9.18 7.17
CA VAL A 436 -7.14 -9.62 8.03
C VAL A 436 -7.32 -11.11 8.36
N MET A 437 -6.32 -11.92 8.02
CA MET A 437 -6.30 -13.36 8.24
C MET A 437 -5.85 -13.69 9.67
N PRO A 438 -6.13 -14.90 10.20
CA PRO A 438 -5.74 -15.31 11.57
C PRO A 438 -4.23 -15.27 11.85
N ASP A 439 -3.38 -15.34 10.82
CA ASP A 439 -1.92 -15.23 10.90
C ASP A 439 -1.43 -13.77 10.74
N GLY A 440 -2.33 -12.78 10.71
CA GLY A 440 -2.05 -11.37 10.45
C GLY A 440 -1.76 -11.02 8.98
N THR A 441 -1.83 -11.98 8.05
CA THR A 441 -1.76 -11.66 6.60
C THR A 441 -2.92 -10.78 6.19
N VAL A 442 -2.68 -9.81 5.31
CA VAL A 442 -3.68 -8.84 4.83
C VAL A 442 -3.96 -9.02 3.34
N ARG A 443 -5.17 -8.64 2.92
CA ARG A 443 -5.63 -8.71 1.53
C ARG A 443 -6.05 -7.34 1.01
N ASP A 444 -6.14 -7.22 -0.31
CA ASP A 444 -6.63 -6.04 -1.01
C ASP A 444 -5.86 -4.74 -0.72
N VAL A 445 -4.53 -4.84 -0.49
CA VAL A 445 -3.69 -3.68 -0.17
C VAL A 445 -3.10 -3.06 -1.44
N CYS A 446 -3.40 -1.80 -1.71
CA CYS A 446 -2.74 -1.07 -2.79
C CYS A 446 -1.26 -0.82 -2.46
N SER A 447 -0.37 -1.29 -3.33
CA SER A 447 1.09 -1.06 -3.24
C SER A 447 1.48 0.43 -3.18
N GLY A 448 2.74 0.72 -2.83
CA GLY A 448 3.27 2.10 -2.81
C GLY A 448 2.95 2.85 -4.11
N THR A 449 2.38 4.05 -4.00
CA THR A 449 1.74 4.78 -5.09
C THR A 449 1.98 6.28 -4.85
N GLY A 450 2.32 7.03 -5.90
CA GLY A 450 2.46 8.49 -5.85
C GLY A 450 1.41 9.18 -6.73
N ALA A 451 1.50 10.49 -6.91
CA ALA A 451 0.64 11.19 -7.86
C ALA A 451 0.86 10.64 -9.27
N GLY A 452 -0.22 10.14 -9.88
CA GLY A 452 -0.23 9.69 -11.27
C GLY A 452 -1.17 10.55 -12.12
N PRO A 453 -0.81 10.80 -13.39
CA PRO A 453 -1.51 11.77 -14.25
C PRO A 453 -2.84 11.27 -14.84
N THR A 454 -3.23 10.01 -14.60
CA THR A 454 -4.45 9.41 -15.16
C THR A 454 -5.20 8.57 -14.14
N LYS A 455 -6.52 8.44 -14.29
CA LYS A 455 -7.34 7.54 -13.47
C LYS A 455 -6.86 6.10 -13.58
N GLU A 456 -6.46 5.71 -14.80
CA GLU A 456 -5.95 4.39 -15.16
C GLU A 456 -4.68 3.99 -14.39
N TYR A 457 -3.81 4.96 -14.08
CA TYR A 457 -2.65 4.73 -13.21
C TYR A 457 -3.06 4.23 -11.82
N TYR A 458 -4.15 4.79 -11.26
CA TYR A 458 -4.66 4.38 -9.95
C TYR A 458 -5.41 3.05 -10.01
N LEU A 459 -6.24 2.84 -11.04
CA LEU A 459 -6.99 1.61 -11.23
C LEU A 459 -6.07 0.38 -11.39
N ASN A 460 -4.94 0.55 -12.07
CA ASN A 460 -3.97 -0.52 -12.32
C ASN A 460 -2.81 -0.60 -11.30
N ARG A 461 -2.94 0.03 -10.11
CA ARG A 461 -1.92 -0.15 -9.05
C ARG A 461 -1.94 -1.60 -8.54
N PRO A 462 -0.78 -2.28 -8.47
CA PRO A 462 -0.70 -3.66 -7.98
C PRO A 462 -1.32 -3.82 -6.59
N VAL A 463 -2.17 -4.83 -6.47
CA VAL A 463 -2.81 -5.28 -5.23
C VAL A 463 -1.92 -6.32 -4.56
N VAL A 464 -1.62 -6.12 -3.29
CA VAL A 464 -0.83 -7.02 -2.45
C VAL A 464 -1.79 -7.84 -1.59
N ASN A 465 -1.59 -9.15 -1.64
CA ASN A 465 -2.24 -10.14 -0.77
C ASN A 465 -1.13 -10.93 -0.09
N GLY A 466 -0.86 -10.66 1.19
CA GLY A 466 0.35 -11.13 1.88
C GLY A 466 0.66 -10.34 3.15
N ALA A 467 1.86 -10.49 3.68
CA ALA A 467 2.38 -9.60 4.71
C ALA A 467 2.71 -8.24 4.07
N ASP A 468 2.12 -7.16 4.57
CA ASP A 468 2.40 -5.80 4.10
C ASP A 468 2.25 -4.80 5.24
N ASP A 469 3.35 -4.14 5.62
CA ASP A 469 3.40 -3.21 6.75
C ASP A 469 2.39 -2.05 6.64
N ARG A 470 2.04 -1.59 5.43
CA ARG A 470 1.04 -0.50 5.24
C ARG A 470 -0.36 -1.01 5.54
N GLY A 471 -0.72 -2.17 4.99
CA GLY A 471 -2.00 -2.83 5.26
C GLY A 471 -2.15 -3.17 6.75
N GLY A 472 -1.11 -3.75 7.34
CA GLY A 472 -1.07 -4.10 8.76
C GLY A 472 -1.22 -2.91 9.69
N ALA A 473 -0.40 -1.86 9.52
CA ALA A 473 -0.41 -0.68 10.36
C ALA A 473 -1.76 0.08 10.31
N MET A 474 -2.35 0.20 9.13
CA MET A 474 -3.63 0.92 8.97
C MET A 474 -4.83 0.10 9.47
N ALA A 475 -4.81 -1.23 9.28
CA ALA A 475 -5.79 -2.11 9.90
C ALA A 475 -5.70 -2.11 11.44
N LEU A 476 -4.48 -2.00 11.99
CA LEU A 476 -4.26 -1.89 13.44
C LEU A 476 -4.78 -0.55 13.97
N LEU A 477 -4.52 0.57 13.28
CA LEU A 477 -5.13 1.87 13.60
C LEU A 477 -6.66 1.77 13.66
N ALA A 478 -7.30 1.18 12.63
CA ALA A 478 -8.75 0.99 12.61
C ALA A 478 -9.25 0.12 13.77
N ALA A 479 -8.54 -0.96 14.09
CA ALA A 479 -8.89 -1.85 15.21
C ALA A 479 -8.85 -1.10 16.55
N ILE A 480 -7.84 -0.26 16.78
CA ILE A 480 -7.68 0.54 18.00
C ILE A 480 -8.75 1.63 18.12
N GLU A 481 -9.07 2.36 17.05
CA GLU A 481 -10.14 3.38 17.08
C GLU A 481 -11.51 2.73 17.32
N VAL A 482 -11.81 1.59 16.66
CA VAL A 482 -13.07 0.86 16.87
C VAL A 482 -13.17 0.28 18.28
N ALA A 483 -12.08 -0.27 18.83
CA ALA A 483 -12.03 -0.73 20.22
C ALA A 483 -12.26 0.43 21.21
N THR A 484 -11.64 1.59 20.96
CA THR A 484 -11.80 2.80 21.79
C THR A 484 -13.24 3.30 21.76
N LEU A 485 -13.84 3.41 20.57
CA LEU A 485 -15.25 3.79 20.38
C LEU A 485 -16.21 2.81 21.07
N ARG A 486 -15.93 1.50 21.01
CA ARG A 486 -16.75 0.46 21.66
C ARG A 486 -16.60 0.44 23.19
N LYS A 487 -15.46 0.87 23.74
CA LYS A 487 -15.25 1.03 25.19
C LYS A 487 -16.03 2.22 25.76
N GLY A 488 -16.31 3.23 24.94
CA GLY A 488 -17.23 4.34 25.25
C GLY A 488 -18.68 4.07 24.86
N ARG A 489 -19.18 2.84 25.04
CA ARG A 489 -20.59 2.45 24.89
C ARG A 489 -21.27 2.32 26.24
#